data_AF-A0A3D5JZN4-F1
#
_entry.id   AF-A0A3D5JZN4-F1
#
_cell.length_a   1.000
_cell.length_b   1.000
_cell.length_c   1.000
_cell.angle_alpha   90.00
_cell.angle_beta   90.00
_cell.angle_gamma   90.00
#
_symmetry.space_group_name_H-M   'P 1'
#
loop_
_entity.id
_entity.type
_entity.pdbx_description
1 polymer ?
#
loop_
_entity_poly.entity_id
_entity_poly.type
_entity_poly.pdbx_seq_one_letter_code
_entity_poly.pdbx_strand_id
1 'polypeptide(L)'
;MSEPDSSPKKNDSKAAVFARRLASTVVLLSVVFYGLLGDGTLSVVLVGALMMMLNVIGLLEFYGMVKENQLPRFKWLGLSCGVVLLGAVFLYLSGLAAKWFGLPPPSLAGAAELEVAILAVFLIAILVRRVFDHPAPPSFSMNGNT
;
A
#
# COMPACT_ATOMS: atom_id res chain seq x y z
N MET A 1 30.61 41.31 31.89
CA MET A 1 30.65 39.83 32.02
C MET A 1 29.19 39.40 32.01
N SER A 2 28.62 39.24 30.82
CA SER A 2 27.16 39.07 30.65
C SER A 2 26.74 37.63 30.94
N GLU A 3 25.52 37.51 31.47
CA GLU A 3 24.89 36.34 32.10
C GLU A 3 24.79 35.08 31.23
N PRO A 4 24.68 33.88 31.85
CA PRO A 4 24.54 32.62 31.12
C PRO A 4 23.15 32.48 30.49
N ASP A 5 23.12 32.27 29.17
CA ASP A 5 21.93 31.89 28.40
C ASP A 5 21.30 30.61 28.97
N SER A 6 20.22 30.79 29.73
CA SER A 6 19.32 29.71 30.13
C SER A 6 18.36 29.43 28.98
N SER A 7 18.84 28.70 27.96
CA SER A 7 17.96 28.10 26.95
C SER A 7 16.99 27.14 27.64
N PRO A 8 15.66 27.33 27.51
CA PRO A 8 14.69 26.43 28.12
C PRO A 8 14.77 25.09 27.38
N LYS A 9 15.35 24.10 28.04
CA LYS A 9 15.34 22.71 27.60
C LYS A 9 13.89 22.25 27.58
N LYS A 10 13.27 22.26 26.40
CA LYS A 10 11.89 21.84 26.19
C LYS A 10 11.80 20.35 26.50
N ASN A 11 11.50 20.03 27.75
CA ASN A 11 11.09 18.71 28.19
C ASN A 11 9.72 18.45 27.55
N ASP A 12 9.70 18.06 26.28
CA ASP A 12 8.51 17.48 25.65
C ASP A 12 8.19 16.20 26.42
N SER A 13 7.31 16.36 27.42
CA SER A 13 6.99 15.38 28.43
C SER A 13 6.52 14.09 27.76
N LYS A 14 7.03 12.93 28.22
CA LYS A 14 6.57 11.59 27.78
C LYS A 14 5.04 11.47 27.79
N ALA A 15 4.38 12.22 28.68
CA ALA A 15 2.92 12.34 28.75
C ALA A 15 2.28 12.99 27.51
N ALA A 16 2.92 14.01 26.91
CA ALA A 16 2.42 14.63 25.67
C ALA A 16 2.54 13.69 24.47
N VAL A 17 3.62 12.90 24.39
CA VAL A 17 3.77 11.86 23.37
C VAL A 17 2.73 10.75 23.56
N PHE A 18 2.50 10.33 24.81
CA PHE A 18 1.47 9.34 25.14
C PHE A 18 0.07 9.85 24.81
N ALA A 19 -0.28 11.08 25.20
CA ALA A 19 -1.57 11.70 24.89
C ALA A 19 -1.79 11.86 23.39
N ARG A 20 -0.75 12.25 22.64
CA ARG A 20 -0.80 12.32 21.17
C ARG A 20 -1.04 10.94 20.55
N ARG A 21 -0.36 9.89 21.04
CA ARG A 21 -0.57 8.51 20.57
C ARG A 21 -1.98 8.03 20.91
N LEU A 22 -2.43 8.24 22.13
CA LEU A 22 -3.77 7.88 22.58
C LEU A 22 -4.85 8.58 21.76
N ALA A 23 -4.72 9.91 21.54
CA ALA A 23 -5.65 10.67 20.73
C ALA A 23 -5.68 10.17 19.28
N SER A 24 -4.51 9.88 18.69
CA SER A 24 -4.45 9.30 17.34
C SER A 24 -5.14 7.94 17.28
N THR A 25 -4.94 7.08 18.29
CA THR A 25 -5.62 5.78 18.37
C THR A 25 -7.12 5.95 18.52
N VAL A 26 -7.58 6.86 19.40
CA VAL A 26 -9.00 7.12 19.61
C VAL A 26 -9.67 7.69 18.37
N VAL A 27 -9.01 8.59 17.63
CA VAL A 27 -9.52 9.16 16.37
C VAL A 27 -9.59 8.10 15.28
N LEU A 28 -8.54 7.29 15.11
CA LEU A 28 -8.57 6.18 14.15
C LEU A 28 -9.67 5.19 14.50
N LEU A 29 -9.77 4.84 15.78
CA LEU A 29 -10.75 3.89 16.28
C LEU A 29 -12.17 4.43 16.16
N SER A 30 -12.40 5.72 16.38
CA SER A 30 -13.72 6.34 16.21
C SER A 30 -14.15 6.37 14.75
N VAL A 31 -13.23 6.65 13.82
CA VAL A 31 -13.49 6.55 12.37
C VAL A 31 -13.86 5.10 11.99
N VAL A 32 -13.16 4.11 12.53
CA VAL A 32 -13.46 2.69 12.30
C VAL A 32 -14.81 2.29 12.90
N PHE A 33 -15.13 2.70 14.13
CA PHE A 33 -16.44 2.44 14.74
C PHE A 33 -17.57 3.12 13.98
N TYR A 34 -17.37 4.37 13.55
CA TYR A 34 -18.33 5.08 12.72
C TYR A 34 -18.56 4.34 11.40
N GLY A 35 -17.47 3.83 10.81
CA GLY A 35 -17.45 2.95 9.64
C GLY A 35 -18.24 1.65 9.79
N LEU A 36 -18.06 0.96 10.92
CA LEU A 36 -18.69 -0.33 11.21
C LEU A 36 -20.17 -0.21 11.63
N LEU A 37 -20.53 0.89 12.31
CA LEU A 37 -21.88 1.10 12.82
C LEU A 37 -22.76 1.91 11.85
N GLY A 38 -22.17 2.51 10.82
CA GLY A 38 -22.88 3.24 9.78
C GLY A 38 -23.43 2.31 8.69
N ASP A 39 -24.75 2.23 8.58
CA ASP A 39 -25.46 1.38 7.61
C ASP A 39 -25.61 2.06 6.23
N GLY A 40 -24.50 2.52 5.65
CA GLY A 40 -24.53 3.33 4.44
C GLY A 40 -23.28 3.27 3.58
N THR A 41 -23.44 3.57 2.29
CA THR A 41 -22.32 3.61 1.32
C THR A 41 -21.22 4.59 1.75
N LEU A 42 -21.58 5.68 2.42
CA LEU A 42 -20.62 6.63 3.02
C LEU A 42 -19.69 5.96 4.02
N SER A 43 -20.22 5.08 4.86
CA SER A 43 -19.46 4.37 5.89
C SER A 43 -18.40 3.47 5.29
N VAL A 44 -18.79 2.70 4.27
CA VAL A 44 -17.91 1.82 3.50
C VAL A 44 -16.82 2.62 2.79
N VAL A 45 -17.17 3.74 2.16
CA VAL A 45 -16.20 4.64 1.51
C VAL A 45 -15.21 5.22 2.53
N LEU A 46 -15.67 5.60 3.72
CA LEU A 46 -14.82 6.18 4.78
C LEU A 46 -13.79 5.15 5.30
N VAL A 47 -14.23 3.93 5.58
CA VAL A 47 -13.35 2.82 5.98
C VAL A 47 -12.38 2.48 4.85
N GLY A 48 -12.87 2.43 3.62
CA GLY A 48 -12.05 2.17 2.43
C GLY A 48 -10.96 3.21 2.23
N ALA A 49 -11.31 4.49 2.33
CA ALA A 49 -10.37 5.60 2.23
C ALA A 49 -9.30 5.52 3.33
N LEU A 50 -9.70 5.19 4.56
CA LEU A 50 -8.77 5.01 5.67
C LEU A 50 -7.81 3.83 5.42
N MET A 51 -8.33 2.67 5.04
CA MET A 51 -7.53 1.48 4.71
C MET A 51 -6.54 1.76 3.57
N MET A 52 -6.99 2.46 2.53
CA MET A 52 -6.13 2.85 1.40
C MET A 52 -5.05 3.83 1.83
N MET A 53 -5.38 4.82 2.66
CA MET A 53 -4.41 5.78 3.19
C MET A 53 -3.34 5.06 4.03
N LEU A 54 -3.76 4.15 4.91
CA LEU A 54 -2.84 3.35 5.73
C LEU A 54 -1.97 2.42 4.87
N ASN A 55 -2.52 1.80 3.82
CA ASN A 55 -1.75 1.00 2.88
C ASN A 55 -0.65 1.84 2.20
N VAL A 56 -1.02 2.99 1.63
CA VAL A 56 -0.05 3.86 0.95
C VAL A 56 1.05 4.32 1.90
N ILE A 57 0.69 4.75 3.11
CA ILE A 57 1.68 5.18 4.13
C ILE A 57 2.59 4.02 4.52
N GLY A 58 2.03 2.84 4.82
CA GLY A 58 2.81 1.66 5.21
C GLY A 58 3.76 1.20 4.09
N LEU A 59 3.31 1.25 2.84
CA LEU A 59 4.15 0.98 1.68
C LEU A 59 5.27 2.03 1.54
N LEU A 60 4.98 3.32 1.71
CA LEU A 60 5.99 4.38 1.65
C LEU A 60 7.05 4.24 2.75
N GLU A 61 6.65 3.95 3.98
CA GLU A 61 7.59 3.69 5.09
C GLU A 61 8.45 2.45 4.81
N PHE A 62 7.84 1.37 4.33
CA PHE A 62 8.56 0.16 3.94
C PHE A 62 9.61 0.44 2.85
N TYR A 63 9.21 1.13 1.77
CA TYR A 63 10.15 1.50 0.71
C TYR A 63 11.17 2.56 1.14
N GLY A 64 10.86 3.37 2.15
CA GLY A 64 11.80 4.27 2.84
C GLY A 64 12.93 3.49 3.50
N MET A 65 12.61 2.47 4.29
CA MET A 65 13.61 1.58 4.90
C MET A 65 14.41 0.79 3.86
N VAL A 66 13.76 0.32 2.79
CA VAL A 66 14.45 -0.39 1.69
C VAL A 66 15.40 0.51 0.91
N LYS A 67 15.13 1.84 0.84
CA LYS A 67 16.02 2.81 0.19
C LYS A 67 17.34 2.97 0.93
N GLU A 68 17.32 2.93 2.26
CA GLU A 68 18.54 3.00 3.08
C GLU A 68 19.41 1.75 2.90
N ASN A 69 18.78 0.60 2.60
CA ASN A 69 19.45 -0.69 2.40
C ASN A 69 19.92 -0.98 0.96
N GLN A 70 20.05 0.03 0.08
CA GLN A 70 20.69 -0.10 -1.24
C GLN A 70 20.14 -1.25 -2.13
N LEU A 71 18.83 -1.48 -2.12
CA LEU A 71 18.14 -2.36 -3.08
C LEU A 71 17.34 -1.52 -4.09
N PRO A 72 17.91 -1.19 -5.27
CA PRO A 72 17.19 -0.44 -6.29
C PRO A 72 16.83 -1.35 -7.46
N ARG A 73 15.53 -1.38 -7.80
CA ARG A 73 15.10 -1.13 -9.19
C ARG A 73 13.59 -0.98 -9.37
N PHE A 74 12.75 -1.46 -8.44
CA PHE A 74 11.30 -1.56 -8.69
C PHE A 74 10.39 -0.93 -7.62
N LYS A 75 10.83 0.18 -6.99
CA LYS A 75 10.07 0.86 -5.93
C LYS A 75 8.65 1.25 -6.38
N TRP A 76 8.51 1.72 -7.61
CA TRP A 76 7.23 2.15 -8.15
C TRP A 76 6.30 1.01 -8.51
N LEU A 77 6.82 -0.09 -9.05
CA LEU A 77 5.99 -1.24 -9.45
C LEU A 77 5.37 -1.93 -8.23
N GLY A 78 6.17 -2.19 -7.20
CA GLY A 78 5.65 -2.81 -5.98
C GLY A 78 4.74 -1.87 -5.18
N LEU A 79 5.01 -0.55 -5.19
CA LEU A 79 4.10 0.45 -4.63
C LEU A 79 2.75 0.40 -5.34
N SER A 80 2.75 0.49 -6.68
CA SER A 80 1.50 0.45 -7.46
C SER A 80 0.77 -0.88 -7.30
N CYS A 81 1.49 -1.99 -7.22
CA CYS A 81 0.89 -3.31 -7.05
C CYS A 81 0.16 -3.43 -5.70
N GLY A 82 0.79 -3.04 -4.59
CA GLY A 82 0.15 -3.13 -3.28
C GLY A 82 -1.08 -2.23 -3.14
N VAL A 83 -1.06 -1.06 -3.78
CA VAL A 83 -2.20 -0.15 -3.84
C VAL A 83 -3.33 -0.72 -4.70
N VAL A 84 -3.01 -1.25 -5.89
CA VAL A 84 -4.01 -1.86 -6.79
C VAL A 84 -4.62 -3.11 -6.17
N LEU A 85 -3.81 -3.96 -5.54
CA LEU A 85 -4.25 -5.21 -4.92
C LEU A 85 -5.26 -4.92 -3.81
N LEU A 86 -4.89 -4.08 -2.83
CA LEU A 86 -5.81 -3.76 -1.74
C LEU A 86 -7.04 -3.02 -2.25
N GLY A 87 -6.87 -2.05 -3.16
CA GLY A 87 -7.97 -1.27 -3.71
C GLY A 87 -8.99 -2.14 -4.45
N ALA A 88 -8.52 -3.06 -5.30
CA ALA A 88 -9.40 -3.95 -6.07
C ALA A 88 -10.13 -4.95 -5.16
N VAL A 89 -9.42 -5.59 -4.22
CA VAL A 89 -10.02 -6.54 -3.26
C VAL A 89 -11.05 -5.83 -2.37
N PHE A 90 -10.71 -4.63 -1.88
CA PHE A 90 -11.63 -3.82 -1.08
C PHE A 90 -12.88 -3.43 -1.87
N LEU A 91 -12.74 -2.93 -3.10
CA LEU A 91 -13.88 -2.55 -3.94
C LEU A 91 -14.79 -3.75 -4.25
N TYR A 92 -14.19 -4.92 -4.50
CA TYR A 92 -14.92 -6.15 -4.73
C TYR A 92 -15.69 -6.59 -3.49
N LEU A 93 -15.02 -6.78 -2.34
CA LEU A 93 -15.65 -7.24 -1.09
C LEU A 93 -16.65 -6.25 -0.50
N SER A 94 -16.42 -4.95 -0.67
CA SER A 94 -17.33 -3.89 -0.19
C SER A 94 -18.66 -3.87 -0.94
N GLY A 95 -18.81 -4.64 -2.02
CA GLY A 95 -19.98 -4.59 -2.88
C GLY A 95 -20.10 -3.28 -3.66
N LEU A 96 -19.15 -2.33 -3.52
CA LEU A 96 -19.09 -1.14 -4.36
C LEU A 96 -18.89 -1.52 -5.82
N ALA A 97 -18.06 -2.53 -6.09
CA ALA A 97 -17.86 -3.01 -7.45
C ALA A 97 -19.18 -3.55 -8.06
N ALA A 98 -19.96 -4.30 -7.29
CA ALA A 98 -21.28 -4.77 -7.72
C ALA A 98 -22.26 -3.61 -7.94
N LYS A 99 -22.26 -2.61 -7.05
CA LYS A 99 -23.16 -1.44 -7.13
C LYS A 99 -22.80 -0.47 -8.26
N TRP A 100 -21.52 -0.26 -8.53
CA TRP A 100 -21.04 0.73 -9.51
C TRP A 100 -20.85 0.13 -10.91
N PHE A 101 -20.38 -1.11 -11.00
CA PHE A 101 -20.06 -1.75 -12.28
C PHE A 101 -21.03 -2.88 -12.65
N GLY A 102 -22.07 -3.14 -11.84
CA GLY A 102 -23.05 -4.20 -12.12
C GLY A 102 -22.46 -5.61 -12.04
N LEU A 103 -21.35 -5.78 -11.33
CA LEU A 103 -20.67 -7.06 -11.15
C LEU A 103 -21.48 -8.01 -10.24
N PRO A 104 -21.24 -9.33 -10.33
CA PRO A 104 -21.88 -10.31 -9.46
C PRO A 104 -21.61 -10.00 -7.98
N PRO A 105 -22.52 -10.44 -7.08
CA PRO A 105 -22.42 -10.19 -5.65
C PRO A 105 -21.08 -10.69 -5.09
N PRO A 106 -20.51 -10.00 -4.09
CA PRO A 106 -19.20 -10.33 -3.55
C PRO A 106 -19.21 -11.75 -2.97
N SER A 107 -18.21 -12.55 -3.36
CA SER A 107 -17.98 -13.88 -2.82
C SER A 107 -16.53 -14.01 -2.34
N LEU A 108 -16.29 -14.77 -1.27
CA LEU A 108 -14.93 -14.95 -0.75
C LEU A 108 -14.02 -15.63 -1.79
N ALA A 109 -14.58 -16.57 -2.55
CA ALA A 109 -13.88 -17.25 -3.64
C ALA A 109 -13.47 -16.27 -4.76
N GLY A 110 -14.39 -15.42 -5.21
CA GLY A 110 -14.10 -14.42 -6.25
C GLY A 110 -13.07 -13.37 -5.81
N ALA A 111 -13.00 -13.04 -4.53
CA ALA A 111 -11.98 -12.14 -4.00
C ALA A 111 -10.58 -12.78 -4.07
N ALA A 112 -10.46 -14.06 -3.71
CA ALA A 112 -9.21 -14.80 -3.80
C ALA A 112 -8.76 -15.01 -5.26
N GLU A 113 -9.71 -15.33 -6.16
CA GLU A 113 -9.44 -15.42 -7.59
C GLU A 113 -8.94 -14.08 -8.16
N LEU A 114 -9.57 -12.96 -7.77
CA LEU A 114 -9.15 -11.62 -8.15
C LEU A 114 -7.73 -11.31 -7.65
N GLU A 115 -7.43 -11.63 -6.39
CA GLU A 115 -6.11 -11.42 -5.80
C GLU A 115 -5.04 -12.19 -6.57
N VAL A 116 -5.26 -13.48 -6.83
CA VAL A 116 -4.36 -14.33 -7.61
C VAL A 116 -4.22 -13.81 -9.04
N ALA A 117 -5.30 -13.38 -9.68
CA ALA A 117 -5.26 -12.80 -11.02
C ALA A 117 -4.42 -11.52 -11.07
N ILE A 118 -4.59 -10.61 -10.11
CA ILE A 118 -3.80 -9.37 -10.02
C ILE A 118 -2.31 -9.70 -9.82
N LEU A 119 -1.99 -10.62 -8.90
CA LEU A 119 -0.62 -11.06 -8.65
C LEU A 119 0.00 -11.72 -9.88
N ALA A 120 -0.75 -12.56 -10.60
CA ALA A 120 -0.31 -13.21 -11.82
C ALA A 120 -0.02 -12.20 -12.94
N VAL A 121 -0.93 -11.24 -13.18
CA VAL A 121 -0.72 -10.16 -14.16
C VAL A 121 0.49 -9.32 -13.79
N PHE A 122 0.66 -8.99 -12.51
CA PHE A 122 1.81 -8.24 -12.04
C PHE A 122 3.12 -9.01 -12.21
N LEU A 123 3.12 -10.31 -11.92
CA LEU A 123 4.27 -11.19 -12.15
C LEU A 123 4.64 -11.23 -13.64
N ILE A 124 3.66 -11.39 -14.52
CA ILE A 124 3.88 -11.36 -15.98
C ILE A 124 4.45 -10.00 -16.40
N ALA A 125 3.90 -8.89 -15.90
CA ALA A 125 4.42 -7.56 -16.19
C ALA A 125 5.90 -7.39 -15.77
N ILE A 126 6.29 -7.94 -14.61
CA ILE A 126 7.69 -7.97 -14.17
C ILE A 126 8.53 -8.85 -15.10
N LEU A 127 8.07 -10.04 -15.47
CA LEU A 127 8.80 -10.97 -16.33
C LEU A 127 9.03 -10.36 -17.72
N VAL A 128 7.98 -9.81 -18.33
CA VAL A 128 8.06 -9.11 -19.62
C VAL A 128 9.06 -7.98 -19.54
N ARG A 129 8.96 -7.12 -18.51
CA ARG A 129 9.92 -6.04 -18.32
C ARG A 129 11.36 -6.55 -18.14
N ARG A 130 11.55 -7.62 -17.37
CA ARG A 130 12.87 -8.23 -17.16
C ARG A 130 13.47 -8.77 -18.45
N VAL A 131 12.66 -9.36 -19.34
CA VAL A 131 13.09 -9.83 -20.66
C VAL A 131 13.56 -8.67 -21.53
N PHE A 132 12.90 -7.51 -21.45
CA PHE A 132 13.34 -6.31 -22.17
C PHE A 132 14.59 -5.65 -21.56
N ASP A 133 14.71 -5.62 -20.23
CA ASP A 133 15.84 -5.01 -19.52
C ASP A 133 17.12 -5.89 -19.55
N HIS A 134 16.99 -7.21 -19.73
CA HIS A 134 18.09 -8.14 -19.98
C HIS A 134 17.73 -9.01 -21.19
N PRO A 135 17.94 -8.53 -22.43
CA PRO A 135 17.86 -9.40 -23.58
C PRO A 135 18.88 -10.53 -23.36
N ALA A 136 18.42 -11.78 -23.38
CA ALA A 136 19.30 -12.93 -23.31
C ALA A 136 20.39 -12.76 -24.39
N PRO A 137 21.68 -12.99 -24.06
CA PRO A 137 22.71 -12.96 -25.08
C PRO A 137 22.30 -13.96 -26.18
N PRO A 138 22.35 -13.56 -27.46
CA PRO A 138 21.94 -14.45 -28.55
C PRO A 138 22.75 -15.74 -28.46
N SER A 139 22.07 -16.86 -28.15
CA SER A 139 22.70 -18.17 -27.99
C SER A 139 23.11 -18.80 -29.33
N PHE A 140 22.81 -18.15 -30.45
CA PHE A 140 23.27 -18.54 -31.77
C PHE A 140 24.60 -17.87 -32.09
N SER A 141 25.70 -18.45 -31.61
CA SER A 141 26.94 -18.39 -32.39
C SER A 141 26.75 -19.31 -33.60
N MET A 142 26.32 -18.74 -34.72
CA MET A 142 26.47 -19.38 -36.03
C MET A 142 27.98 -19.46 -36.29
N ASN A 143 28.62 -20.50 -35.77
CA ASN A 143 30.02 -20.80 -36.03
C ASN A 143 30.09 -21.35 -37.45
N GLY A 144 29.98 -20.46 -38.43
CA GLY A 144 30.10 -20.78 -39.85
C GLY A 144 31.53 -21.15 -40.17
N ASN A 145 31.85 -22.44 -40.09
CA ASN A 145 33.04 -23.03 -40.67
C ASN A 145 32.65 -24.01 -41.79
N THR A 146 32.41 -23.47 -42.99
CA THR A 146 32.50 -24.23 -44.24
C THR A 146 33.10 -23.37 -45.31
#